data_AF-A0A2W6E076-F1
#
_entry.id   AF-A0A2W6E076-F1
#
_cell.length_a   1.000
_cell.length_b   1.000
_cell.length_c   1.000
_cell.angle_alpha   90.00
_cell.angle_beta   90.00
_cell.angle_gamma   90.00
#
_symmetry.space_group_name_H-M   'P 1'
#
loop_
_entity.id
_entity.type
_entity.pdbx_description
1 polymer ?
#
loop_
_entity_poly.entity_id
_entity_poly.type
_entity_poly.pdbx_seq_one_letter_code
_entity_poly.pdbx_strand_id
1 'polypeptide(L)'
;SARLAKEFGWDPQLHDPELAVAKGAAIFALSRVVYKMQREAEENAGSDAEAEREVANVITEVARQYGISEETVRHLSGKKTHSVLSKAFGVGMHDRDTGRDYVKHLAFANDPLPTGDRTLPAETIDHNQTEVLIQLYEQAGTVVSDERSANNPLDDGSGCITGIPPQPVGKLAKIDIVMSIDEDGLLQLRATERSTGNELIIRITVGLSTEQLGHAINAVSKISISG
;
A
#
# COMPACT_ATOMS: atom_id res chain seq x y z
N SER A 1 11.10 23.87 -21.30
CA SER A 1 9.83 24.30 -21.93
C SER A 1 9.80 23.99 -23.43
N ALA A 2 10.77 24.45 -24.24
CA ALA A 2 10.72 24.33 -25.71
C ALA A 2 10.51 22.90 -26.28
N ARG A 3 11.12 21.87 -25.66
CA ARG A 3 10.93 20.48 -26.11
C ARG A 3 9.52 19.95 -25.82
N LEU A 4 8.96 20.28 -24.66
CA LEU A 4 7.60 19.90 -24.25
C LEU A 4 6.54 20.60 -25.12
N ALA A 5 6.73 21.89 -25.42
CA ALA A 5 5.82 22.63 -26.28
C ALA A 5 5.80 22.09 -27.71
N LYS A 6 6.95 21.68 -28.23
CA LYS A 6 7.07 21.03 -29.55
C LYS A 6 6.40 19.65 -29.59
N GLU A 7 6.51 18.89 -28.50
CA GLU A 7 6.03 17.51 -28.42
C GLU A 7 4.52 17.42 -28.19
N PHE A 8 3.95 18.31 -27.37
CA PHE A 8 2.56 18.25 -26.98
C PHE A 8 1.69 19.41 -27.49
N GLY A 9 2.27 20.44 -28.12
CA GLY A 9 1.52 21.52 -28.76
C GLY A 9 0.89 22.56 -27.82
N TRP A 10 1.21 22.54 -26.52
CA TRP A 10 0.79 23.53 -25.53
C TRP A 10 2.00 24.18 -24.86
N ASP A 11 1.84 25.42 -24.39
CA ASP A 11 2.91 26.13 -23.67
C ASP A 11 2.83 25.82 -22.16
N PRO A 12 3.80 25.08 -21.59
CA PRO A 12 3.75 24.70 -20.19
C PRO A 12 4.03 25.91 -19.27
N GLN A 13 3.13 26.16 -18.32
CA GLN A 13 3.34 27.17 -17.28
C GLN A 13 4.10 26.59 -16.09
N LEU A 14 5.06 27.35 -15.57
CA LEU A 14 5.85 26.98 -14.40
C LEU A 14 5.17 27.52 -13.13
N HIS A 15 4.79 26.63 -12.21
CA HIS A 15 4.26 27.02 -10.91
C HIS A 15 5.20 26.52 -9.81
N ASP A 16 5.88 27.46 -9.14
CA ASP A 16 6.74 27.23 -7.97
C ASP A 16 7.53 25.91 -8.01
N PRO A 17 8.34 25.64 -9.06
CA PRO A 17 8.95 24.32 -9.29
C PRO A 17 9.80 23.85 -8.11
N GLU A 18 10.40 24.79 -7.36
CA GLU A 18 11.25 24.49 -6.21
C GLU A 18 10.45 24.11 -4.95
N LEU A 19 9.18 24.49 -4.87
CA LEU A 19 8.33 24.27 -3.69
C LEU A 19 7.11 23.38 -3.95
N ALA A 20 6.75 23.12 -5.21
CA ALA A 20 5.53 22.40 -5.57
C ALA A 20 5.45 20.99 -4.94
N VAL A 21 6.55 20.24 -4.93
CA VAL A 21 6.61 18.90 -4.33
C VAL A 21 6.44 18.97 -2.80
N ALA A 22 7.16 19.89 -2.14
CA ALA A 22 7.10 20.06 -0.69
C ALA A 22 5.71 20.51 -0.23
N LYS A 23 5.11 21.51 -0.91
CA LYS A 23 3.74 21.98 -0.68
C LYS A 23 2.72 20.86 -0.91
N GLY A 24 2.88 20.07 -1.97
CA GLY A 24 2.02 18.93 -2.29
C GLY A 24 2.08 17.83 -1.23
N ALA A 25 3.28 17.43 -0.82
CA ALA A 25 3.48 16.41 0.21
C ALA A 25 2.92 16.84 1.57
N ALA A 26 3.10 18.12 1.92
CA ALA A 26 2.52 18.78 3.09
C ALA A 26 0.97 18.67 3.12
N ILE A 27 0.33 19.09 2.03
CA ILE A 27 -1.13 19.02 1.85
C ILE A 27 -1.61 17.56 1.91
N PHE A 28 -0.91 16.64 1.23
CA PHE A 28 -1.25 15.21 1.21
C PHE A 28 -1.17 14.59 2.61
N ALA A 29 -0.08 14.82 3.34
CA ALA A 29 0.10 14.33 4.70
C ALA A 29 -1.02 14.81 5.63
N LEU A 30 -1.34 16.10 5.57
CA LEU A 30 -2.41 16.69 6.37
C LEU A 30 -3.78 16.09 6.00
N SER A 31 -4.06 15.89 4.71
CA SER A 31 -5.32 15.26 4.27
C SER A 31 -5.47 13.83 4.80
N ARG A 32 -4.38 13.05 4.89
CA ARG A 32 -4.40 11.71 5.50
C ARG A 32 -4.66 11.74 7.00
N VAL A 33 -4.06 12.68 7.73
CA VAL A 33 -4.32 12.82 9.17
C VAL A 33 -5.79 13.10 9.43
N VAL A 34 -6.36 14.06 8.69
CA VAL A 34 -7.78 14.41 8.82
C VAL A 34 -8.67 13.23 8.44
N TYR A 35 -8.39 12.56 7.32
CA TYR A 35 -9.15 11.39 6.87
C TYR A 35 -9.14 10.26 7.91
N LYS A 36 -7.96 9.94 8.46
CA LYS A 36 -7.83 8.89 9.49
C LYS A 36 -8.61 9.23 10.75
N MET A 37 -8.48 10.46 11.25
CA MET A 37 -9.22 10.91 12.43
C MET A 37 -10.73 10.95 12.21
N GLN A 38 -11.19 11.34 11.00
CA GLN A 38 -12.60 11.28 10.63
C GLN A 38 -13.13 9.84 10.65
N ARG A 39 -12.39 8.90 10.06
CA ARG A 39 -12.76 7.48 10.08
C ARG A 39 -12.80 6.90 11.49
N GLU A 40 -11.80 7.19 12.32
CA GLU A 40 -11.79 6.75 13.72
C GLU A 40 -12.97 7.35 14.50
N ALA A 41 -13.33 8.61 14.24
CA ALA A 41 -14.51 9.24 14.84
C ALA A 41 -15.82 8.57 14.39
N GLU A 42 -15.96 8.27 13.09
CA GLU A 42 -17.13 7.57 12.53
C GLU A 42 -17.25 6.13 13.07
N GLU A 43 -16.14 5.39 13.16
CA GLU A 43 -16.11 4.01 13.66
C GLU A 43 -16.41 3.92 15.16
N ASN A 44 -16.04 4.94 15.95
CA ASN A 44 -16.28 4.99 17.39
C ASN A 44 -17.61 5.64 17.79
N ALA A 45 -18.29 6.33 16.87
CA ALA A 45 -19.54 7.01 17.15
C ALA A 45 -20.70 6.01 17.32
N GLY A 46 -21.53 6.20 18.34
CA GLY A 46 -22.75 5.42 18.54
C GLY A 46 -23.92 5.90 17.68
N SER A 47 -23.79 7.04 16.99
CA SER A 47 -24.80 7.60 16.09
C SER A 47 -24.20 8.59 15.08
N ASP A 48 -24.89 8.81 13.96
CA ASP A 48 -24.48 9.77 12.93
C ASP A 48 -24.29 11.19 13.49
N ALA A 49 -25.17 11.62 14.40
CA ALA A 49 -25.09 12.94 15.03
C ALA A 49 -23.90 13.08 16.01
N GLU A 50 -23.35 11.97 16.49
CA GLU A 50 -22.12 11.92 17.28
C GLU A 50 -20.89 11.93 16.37
N ALA A 51 -20.92 11.15 15.28
CA ALA A 51 -19.88 11.16 14.25
C ALA A 51 -19.66 12.58 13.68
N GLU A 52 -20.74 13.27 13.30
CA GLU A 52 -20.66 14.65 12.79
C GLU A 52 -20.01 15.63 13.80
N ARG A 53 -20.28 15.45 15.09
CA ARG A 53 -19.70 16.28 16.16
C ARG A 53 -18.22 15.99 16.35
N GLU A 54 -17.83 14.72 16.37
CA GLU A 54 -16.43 14.33 16.52
C GLU A 54 -15.60 14.74 15.30
N VAL A 55 -16.14 14.58 14.09
CA VAL A 55 -15.50 15.08 12.86
C VAL A 55 -15.28 16.60 12.92
N ALA A 56 -16.26 17.36 13.45
CA ALA A 56 -16.11 18.80 13.64
C ALA A 56 -14.99 19.14 14.65
N ASN A 57 -14.91 18.41 15.77
CA ASN A 57 -13.85 18.58 16.77
C ASN A 57 -12.46 18.32 16.18
N VAL A 58 -12.31 17.24 15.39
CA VAL A 58 -11.08 16.92 14.66
C VAL A 58 -10.64 18.07 13.76
N ILE A 59 -11.58 18.64 12.99
CA ILE A 59 -11.30 19.77 12.09
C ILE A 59 -10.79 20.97 12.88
N THR A 60 -11.45 21.33 13.99
CA THR A 60 -11.05 22.46 14.83
C THR A 60 -9.66 22.24 15.43
N GLU A 61 -9.37 21.03 15.93
CA GLU A 61 -8.08 20.73 16.54
C GLU A 61 -6.94 20.75 15.52
N VAL A 62 -7.13 20.18 14.34
CA VAL A 62 -6.14 20.22 13.25
C VAL A 62 -5.91 21.66 12.79
N ALA A 63 -6.98 22.45 12.59
CA ALA A 63 -6.87 23.86 12.23
C ALA A 63 -6.01 24.64 13.25
N ARG A 64 -6.28 24.43 14.54
CA ARG A 64 -5.54 25.04 15.66
C ARG A 64 -4.09 24.58 15.71
N GLN A 65 -3.83 23.29 15.55
CA GLN A 65 -2.50 22.69 15.65
C GLN A 65 -1.57 23.18 14.52
N TYR A 66 -2.08 23.30 13.30
CA TYR A 66 -1.29 23.64 12.12
C TYR A 66 -1.42 25.10 11.65
N GLY A 67 -2.22 25.91 12.36
CA GLY A 67 -2.38 27.34 12.08
C GLY A 67 -3.04 27.64 10.74
N ILE A 68 -4.02 26.83 10.34
CA ILE A 68 -4.77 26.97 9.09
C ILE A 68 -6.27 27.11 9.36
N SER A 69 -7.04 27.60 8.39
CA SER A 69 -8.49 27.77 8.58
C SER A 69 -9.23 26.42 8.59
N GLU A 70 -10.29 26.31 9.39
CA GLU A 70 -11.19 25.15 9.37
C GLU A 70 -11.79 24.89 7.98
N GLU A 71 -12.04 25.95 7.20
CA GLU A 71 -12.48 25.85 5.80
C GLU A 71 -11.43 25.14 4.93
N THR A 72 -10.15 25.47 5.11
CA THR A 72 -9.04 24.81 4.41
C THR A 72 -8.97 23.34 4.80
N VAL A 73 -9.10 23.02 6.09
CA VAL A 73 -9.12 21.62 6.59
C VAL A 73 -10.29 20.84 5.99
N ARG A 74 -11.49 21.42 5.93
CA ARG A 74 -12.67 20.82 5.28
C ARG A 74 -12.46 20.61 3.78
N HIS A 75 -11.85 21.58 3.10
CA HIS A 75 -11.57 21.45 1.67
C HIS A 75 -10.52 20.36 1.40
N LEU A 76 -9.53 20.21 2.29
CA LEU A 76 -8.55 19.13 2.23
C LEU A 76 -9.18 17.76 2.49
N SER A 77 -10.09 17.65 3.47
CA SER A 77 -10.77 16.39 3.78
C SER A 77 -11.71 15.95 2.65
N GLY A 78 -12.37 16.89 1.97
CA GLY A 78 -13.24 16.60 0.83
C GLY A 78 -12.51 16.18 -0.44
N LYS A 79 -11.18 16.33 -0.50
CA LYS A 79 -10.39 16.07 -1.71
C LYS A 79 -10.00 14.60 -1.80
N LYS A 80 -10.76 13.82 -2.57
CA LYS A 80 -10.43 12.43 -2.86
C LYS A 80 -9.26 12.33 -3.84
N THR A 81 -8.10 11.87 -3.36
CA THR A 81 -6.97 11.53 -4.23
C THR A 81 -7.03 10.04 -4.56
N HIS A 82 -6.94 9.70 -5.84
CA HIS A 82 -6.83 8.31 -6.27
C HIS A 82 -5.35 8.01 -6.48
N SER A 83 -4.76 7.30 -5.52
CA SER A 83 -3.39 6.82 -5.66
C SER A 83 -3.37 5.50 -6.41
N VAL A 84 -2.26 5.24 -7.10
CA VAL A 84 -2.03 3.99 -7.80
C VAL A 84 -0.68 3.41 -7.40
N LEU A 85 -0.51 2.10 -7.54
CA LEU A 85 0.77 1.45 -7.29
C LEU A 85 1.82 1.89 -8.32
N SER A 86 3.04 2.15 -7.86
CA SER A 86 4.18 2.47 -8.74
C SER A 86 4.82 1.22 -9.37
N LYS A 87 4.66 0.06 -8.72
CA LYS A 87 5.31 -1.21 -9.08
C LYS A 87 4.36 -2.38 -8.85
N ALA A 88 4.70 -3.52 -9.47
CA ALA A 88 3.98 -4.77 -9.24
C ALA A 88 4.57 -5.53 -8.04
N PHE A 89 3.70 -6.22 -7.31
CA PHE A 89 4.04 -7.03 -6.15
C PHE A 89 3.52 -8.46 -6.32
N GLY A 90 4.31 -9.42 -5.87
CA GLY A 90 4.02 -10.84 -6.04
C GLY A 90 4.66 -11.73 -5.00
N VAL A 91 4.40 -13.03 -5.14
CA VAL A 91 4.88 -14.08 -4.25
C VAL A 91 5.81 -15.01 -5.02
N GLY A 92 6.88 -15.48 -4.37
CA GLY A 92 7.76 -16.49 -4.93
C GLY A 92 7.04 -17.84 -5.04
N MET A 93 7.16 -18.47 -6.21
CA MET A 93 6.55 -19.75 -6.53
C MET A 93 7.60 -20.71 -7.07
N HIS A 94 7.38 -22.00 -6.82
CA HIS A 94 8.13 -23.09 -7.42
C HIS A 94 7.20 -23.96 -8.27
N ASP A 95 7.51 -24.12 -9.54
CA ASP A 95 6.77 -25.00 -10.45
C ASP A 95 7.28 -26.44 -10.30
N ARG A 96 6.42 -27.35 -9.81
CA ARG A 96 6.80 -28.74 -9.53
C ARG A 96 7.20 -29.52 -10.79
N ASP A 97 6.56 -29.26 -11.92
CA ASP A 97 6.72 -30.08 -13.12
C ASP A 97 7.97 -29.68 -13.92
N THR A 98 8.33 -28.40 -13.87
CA THR A 98 9.51 -27.84 -14.57
C THR A 98 10.70 -27.59 -13.65
N GLY A 99 10.50 -27.54 -12.33
CA GLY A 99 11.51 -27.17 -11.34
C GLY A 99 11.88 -25.69 -11.35
N ARG A 100 11.10 -24.84 -12.02
CA ARG A 100 11.39 -23.41 -12.20
C ARG A 100 10.90 -22.59 -11.01
N ASP A 101 11.78 -21.74 -10.48
CA ASP A 101 11.40 -20.65 -9.59
C ASP A 101 10.93 -19.42 -10.37
N TYR A 102 9.81 -18.84 -9.97
CA TYR A 102 9.24 -17.65 -10.61
C TYR A 102 8.46 -16.77 -9.62
N VAL A 103 8.02 -15.61 -10.07
CA VAL A 103 7.20 -14.68 -9.29
C VAL A 103 5.79 -14.65 -9.83
N LYS A 104 4.81 -14.88 -8.96
CA LYS A 104 3.41 -14.67 -9.30
C LYS A 104 2.96 -13.31 -8.77
N HIS A 105 2.86 -12.32 -9.66
CA HIS A 105 2.31 -11.00 -9.33
C HIS A 105 0.80 -11.06 -9.10
N LEU A 106 0.35 -10.32 -8.09
CA LEU A 106 -1.04 -10.24 -7.63
C LEU A 106 -1.57 -8.81 -7.66
N ALA A 107 -0.68 -7.83 -7.46
CA ALA A 107 -0.94 -6.41 -7.62
C ALA A 107 0.03 -5.84 -8.65
N PHE A 108 -0.46 -4.96 -9.53
CA PHE A 108 0.28 -4.45 -10.68
C PHE A 108 0.50 -2.94 -10.60
N ALA A 109 1.54 -2.45 -11.28
CA ALA A 109 1.74 -1.02 -11.45
C ALA A 109 0.50 -0.39 -12.09
N ASN A 110 0.12 0.78 -11.58
CA ASN A 110 -1.09 1.54 -11.90
C ASN A 110 -2.40 0.95 -11.37
N ASP A 111 -2.38 -0.16 -10.61
CA ASP A 111 -3.59 -0.60 -9.90
C ASP A 111 -4.03 0.50 -8.92
N PRO A 112 -5.33 0.86 -8.89
CA PRO A 112 -5.85 1.83 -7.95
C PRO A 112 -5.76 1.28 -6.52
N LEU A 113 -5.47 2.18 -5.59
CA LEU A 113 -5.53 1.90 -4.16
C LEU A 113 -6.89 2.31 -3.59
N PRO A 114 -7.51 1.48 -2.73
CA PRO A 114 -7.04 0.17 -2.29
C PRO A 114 -7.24 -0.90 -3.39
N THR A 115 -6.40 -1.94 -3.41
CA THR A 115 -6.45 -2.99 -4.46
C THR A 115 -7.61 -3.98 -4.28
N GLY A 116 -8.20 -4.03 -3.09
CA GLY A 116 -9.01 -5.15 -2.63
C GLY A 116 -8.21 -6.45 -2.49
N ASP A 117 -8.89 -7.52 -2.11
CA ASP A 117 -8.28 -8.84 -1.93
C ASP A 117 -7.97 -9.52 -3.27
N ARG A 118 -6.75 -10.05 -3.38
CA ARG A 118 -6.23 -10.79 -4.52
C ARG A 118 -5.83 -12.19 -4.06
N THR A 119 -6.58 -13.19 -4.51
CA THR A 119 -6.40 -14.58 -4.07
C THR A 119 -5.51 -15.36 -5.04
N LEU A 120 -4.60 -16.16 -4.47
CA LEU A 120 -3.77 -17.14 -5.16
C LEU A 120 -3.86 -18.50 -4.46
N PRO A 121 -4.55 -19.49 -5.05
CA PRO A 121 -4.45 -20.86 -4.56
C PRO A 121 -3.09 -21.45 -4.94
N ALA A 122 -2.44 -22.10 -3.97
CA ALA A 122 -1.18 -22.80 -4.12
C ALA A 122 -1.22 -24.16 -3.41
N GLU A 123 -0.18 -24.96 -3.60
CA GLU A 123 0.00 -26.24 -2.91
C GLU A 123 1.47 -26.49 -2.57
N THR A 124 1.71 -27.39 -1.61
CA THR A 124 3.05 -27.93 -1.37
C THR A 124 3.54 -28.69 -2.60
N ILE A 125 4.86 -28.82 -2.77
CA ILE A 125 5.43 -29.55 -3.91
C ILE A 125 5.74 -31.00 -3.57
N ASP A 126 5.96 -31.29 -2.28
CA ASP A 126 6.22 -32.61 -1.75
C ASP A 126 5.11 -33.11 -0.81
N HIS A 127 4.95 -34.43 -0.78
CA HIS A 127 3.93 -35.12 0.01
C HIS A 127 4.11 -34.98 1.53
N ASN A 128 5.37 -34.98 1.99
CA ASN A 128 5.74 -34.89 3.41
C ASN A 128 6.29 -33.51 3.79
N GLN A 129 5.98 -32.49 2.99
CA GLN A 129 6.42 -31.13 3.26
C GLN A 129 5.73 -30.60 4.51
N THR A 130 6.51 -30.33 5.56
CA THR A 130 6.00 -29.84 6.85
C THR A 130 6.06 -28.32 6.99
N GLU A 131 6.65 -27.63 6.03
CA GLU A 131 6.88 -26.19 6.05
C GLU A 131 6.80 -25.58 4.65
N VAL A 132 6.22 -24.38 4.55
CA VAL A 132 6.19 -23.57 3.32
C VAL A 132 6.75 -22.19 3.63
N LEU A 133 7.81 -21.80 2.92
CA LEU A 133 8.32 -20.43 2.90
C LEU A 133 7.45 -19.58 1.98
N ILE A 134 6.96 -18.46 2.50
CA ILE A 134 6.29 -17.42 1.74
C ILE A 134 7.23 -16.22 1.68
N GLN A 135 7.53 -15.74 0.47
CA GLN A 135 8.37 -14.58 0.24
C GLN A 135 7.69 -13.62 -0.74
N LEU A 136 7.56 -12.37 -0.33
CA LEU A 136 7.09 -11.25 -1.13
C LEU A 136 8.22 -10.66 -1.98
N TYR A 137 7.82 -10.19 -3.15
CA TYR A 137 8.71 -9.62 -4.13
C TYR A 137 8.12 -8.39 -4.79
N GLU A 138 9.00 -7.44 -5.12
CA GLU A 138 8.72 -6.24 -5.88
C GLU A 138 9.38 -6.34 -7.27
N GLN A 139 8.65 -5.93 -8.31
CA GLN A 139 9.22 -5.81 -9.65
C GLN A 139 10.32 -4.75 -9.72
N ALA A 140 11.51 -5.13 -10.22
CA ALA A 140 12.64 -4.22 -10.35
C ALA A 140 12.48 -3.28 -11.55
N GLY A 141 12.11 -3.82 -12.72
CA GLY A 141 12.00 -3.09 -13.99
C GLY A 141 10.68 -2.37 -14.22
N THR A 142 10.49 -1.82 -15.42
CA THR A 142 9.22 -1.20 -15.87
C THR A 142 8.25 -2.20 -16.50
N VAL A 143 8.78 -3.30 -17.04
CA VAL A 143 7.98 -4.38 -17.64
C VAL A 143 7.84 -5.51 -16.62
N VAL A 144 6.60 -5.97 -16.42
CA VAL A 144 6.30 -7.12 -15.57
C VAL A 144 6.95 -8.36 -16.17
N SER A 145 7.74 -9.04 -15.35
CA SER A 145 8.38 -10.31 -15.69
C SER A 145 8.29 -11.24 -14.50
N ASP A 146 7.96 -12.51 -14.72
CA ASP A 146 7.92 -13.53 -13.67
C ASP A 146 9.33 -14.11 -13.36
N GLU A 147 10.35 -13.71 -14.12
CA GLU A 147 11.72 -14.16 -13.88
C GLU A 147 12.22 -13.69 -12.51
N ARG A 148 12.86 -14.62 -11.79
CA ARG A 148 13.36 -14.38 -10.44
C ARG A 148 14.37 -13.22 -10.38
N SER A 149 15.18 -13.06 -11.43
CA SER A 149 16.18 -11.99 -11.62
C SER A 149 15.56 -10.61 -11.88
N ALA A 150 14.31 -10.53 -12.33
CA ALA A 150 13.61 -9.28 -12.63
C ALA A 150 12.85 -8.70 -11.43
N ASN A 151 13.01 -9.30 -10.25
CA ASN A 151 12.22 -9.02 -9.07
C ASN A 151 13.08 -9.06 -7.80
N ASN A 152 12.96 -8.05 -6.96
CA ASN A 152 13.72 -7.91 -5.70
C ASN A 152 12.89 -8.45 -4.53
N PRO A 153 13.47 -9.25 -3.62
CA PRO A 153 12.78 -9.63 -2.38
C PRO A 153 12.50 -8.37 -1.57
N LEU A 154 11.31 -8.31 -0.96
CA LEU A 154 11.03 -7.29 0.05
C LEU A 154 11.72 -7.69 1.36
N ASP A 155 12.48 -6.75 1.92
CA ASP A 155 13.01 -6.84 3.27
C ASP A 155 11.84 -7.00 4.25
N ASP A 156 11.98 -7.90 5.23
CA ASP A 156 10.91 -8.33 6.15
C ASP A 156 9.64 -8.90 5.47
N GLY A 157 9.73 -9.21 4.18
CA GLY A 157 8.63 -9.73 3.37
C GLY A 157 8.54 -11.24 3.32
N SER A 158 9.07 -11.93 4.33
CA SER A 158 9.17 -13.39 4.33
C SER A 158 8.71 -14.01 5.65
N GLY A 159 8.23 -15.24 5.58
CA GLY A 159 7.92 -16.04 6.75
C GLY A 159 7.54 -17.46 6.36
N CYS A 160 7.45 -18.34 7.36
CA CYS A 160 7.13 -19.75 7.14
C CYS A 160 5.80 -20.13 7.79
N ILE A 161 5.02 -20.95 7.09
CA ILE A 161 3.98 -21.77 7.71
C ILE A 161 4.61 -23.10 8.07
N THR A 162 4.68 -23.43 9.36
CA THR A 162 5.25 -24.69 9.86
C THR A 162 4.17 -25.65 10.37
N GLY A 163 4.51 -26.92 10.55
CA GLY A 163 3.63 -27.92 11.15
C GLY A 163 2.54 -28.40 10.20
N ILE A 164 2.80 -28.35 8.88
CA ILE A 164 1.89 -28.88 7.86
C ILE A 164 1.83 -30.41 8.04
N PRO A 165 0.63 -30.99 8.25
CA PRO A 165 0.50 -32.42 8.46
C PRO A 165 0.73 -33.18 7.15
N PRO A 166 1.29 -34.42 7.21
CA PRO A 166 1.38 -35.30 6.06
C PRO A 166 0.01 -35.49 5.40
N GLN A 167 -0.04 -35.37 4.08
CA GLN A 167 -1.28 -35.52 3.33
C GLN A 167 -1.53 -36.99 2.97
N PRO A 168 -2.73 -37.38 2.52
CA PRO A 168 -2.96 -38.69 1.91
C PRO A 168 -2.14 -38.86 0.64
N VAL A 169 -1.77 -40.10 0.30
CA VAL A 169 -0.97 -40.41 -0.91
C VAL A 169 -1.64 -39.81 -2.15
N GLY A 170 -0.86 -39.09 -2.96
CA GLY A 170 -1.35 -38.41 -4.16
C GLY A 170 -2.05 -37.06 -3.91
N LYS A 171 -2.07 -36.56 -2.68
CA LYS A 171 -2.53 -35.22 -2.34
C LYS A 171 -1.39 -34.34 -1.82
N LEU A 172 -1.55 -33.04 -2.03
CA LEU A 172 -0.67 -31.98 -1.58
C LEU A 172 -1.46 -31.00 -0.71
N ALA A 173 -0.80 -30.41 0.28
CA ALA A 173 -1.45 -29.50 1.21
C ALA A 173 -1.80 -28.21 0.46
N LYS A 174 -2.99 -27.66 0.70
CA LYS A 174 -3.49 -26.48 0.01
C LYS A 174 -3.15 -25.23 0.81
N ILE A 175 -2.52 -24.26 0.15
CA ILE A 175 -2.17 -22.97 0.72
C ILE A 175 -3.00 -21.90 0.02
N ASP A 176 -3.86 -21.22 0.78
CA ASP A 176 -4.66 -20.10 0.29
C ASP A 176 -3.91 -18.81 0.61
N ILE A 177 -3.45 -18.11 -0.43
CA ILE A 177 -2.74 -16.84 -0.30
C ILE A 177 -3.69 -15.71 -0.69
N VAL A 178 -3.80 -14.69 0.15
CA VAL A 178 -4.57 -13.47 -0.10
C VAL A 178 -3.65 -12.27 0.10
N MET A 179 -3.54 -11.43 -0.92
CA MET A 179 -2.80 -10.17 -0.88
C MET A 179 -3.76 -9.00 -1.04
N SER A 180 -3.59 -7.96 -0.24
CA SER A 180 -4.25 -6.68 -0.44
C SER A 180 -3.31 -5.53 -0.09
N ILE A 181 -3.52 -4.38 -0.73
CA ILE A 181 -2.82 -3.13 -0.45
C ILE A 181 -3.88 -2.07 -0.23
N ASP A 182 -3.81 -1.38 0.91
CA ASP A 182 -4.79 -0.38 1.29
C ASP A 182 -4.51 1.01 0.66
N GLU A 183 -5.33 1.99 1.01
CA GLU A 183 -5.18 3.40 0.60
C GLU A 183 -3.86 4.02 1.06
N ASP A 184 -3.28 3.47 2.13
CA ASP A 184 -2.06 3.95 2.74
C ASP A 184 -0.80 3.39 2.08
N GLY A 185 -0.93 2.28 1.34
CA GLY A 185 0.19 1.51 0.81
C GLY A 185 0.61 0.36 1.72
N LEU A 186 -0.16 0.01 2.75
CA LEU A 186 0.11 -1.17 3.57
C LEU A 186 -0.25 -2.43 2.78
N LEU A 187 0.76 -3.15 2.31
CA LEU A 187 0.63 -4.48 1.74
C LEU A 187 0.48 -5.49 2.88
N GLN A 188 -0.66 -6.18 2.90
CA GLN A 188 -0.90 -7.33 3.75
C GLN A 188 -0.97 -8.59 2.89
N LEU A 189 -0.15 -9.58 3.23
CA LEU A 189 -0.28 -10.94 2.71
C LEU A 189 -0.70 -11.87 3.83
N ARG A 190 -1.73 -12.67 3.59
CA ARG A 190 -2.21 -13.74 4.45
C ARG A 190 -2.07 -15.06 3.70
N ALA A 191 -1.32 -16.00 4.26
CA ALA A 191 -1.19 -17.34 3.72
C ALA A 191 -1.74 -18.34 4.76
N THR A 192 -2.68 -19.18 4.36
CA THR A 192 -3.37 -20.13 5.25
C THR A 192 -3.23 -21.54 4.70
N GLU A 193 -2.73 -22.47 5.52
CA GLU A 193 -2.81 -23.90 5.21
C GLU A 193 -4.23 -24.39 5.53
N ARG A 194 -4.91 -24.93 4.52
CA ARG A 194 -6.35 -25.12 4.57
C ARG A 194 -6.82 -26.19 5.57
N SER A 195 -6.04 -27.25 5.80
CA SER A 195 -6.49 -28.38 6.63
C SER A 195 -6.40 -28.09 8.13
N THR A 196 -5.40 -27.32 8.55
CA THR A 196 -5.17 -26.94 9.94
C THR A 196 -5.70 -25.54 10.27
N GLY A 197 -5.83 -24.68 9.26
CA GLY A 197 -6.08 -23.25 9.46
C GLY A 197 -4.86 -22.46 9.95
N ASN A 198 -3.68 -23.09 10.01
CA ASN A 198 -2.44 -22.42 10.36
C ASN A 198 -2.17 -21.29 9.37
N GLU A 199 -1.82 -20.13 9.89
CA GLU A 199 -1.75 -18.91 9.12
C GLU A 199 -0.45 -18.16 9.37
N LEU A 200 0.06 -17.57 8.29
CA LEU A 200 1.11 -16.57 8.29
C LEU A 200 0.53 -15.25 7.77
N ILE A 201 0.75 -14.17 8.51
CA ILE A 201 0.43 -12.81 8.06
C ILE A 201 1.72 -11.99 7.96
N ILE A 202 1.99 -11.45 6.78
CA ILE A 202 3.09 -10.53 6.51
C ILE A 202 2.50 -9.14 6.23
N ARG A 203 3.07 -8.09 6.81
CA ARG A 203 2.64 -6.70 6.62
C ARG A 203 3.84 -5.81 6.33
N ILE A 204 3.81 -5.11 5.21
CA ILE A 204 4.87 -4.19 4.77
C ILE A 204 4.22 -2.94 4.17
N THR A 205 4.74 -1.76 4.52
CA THR A 205 4.36 -0.53 3.82
C THR A 205 5.14 -0.42 2.52
N VAL A 206 4.43 -0.39 1.39
CA VAL A 206 4.97 -0.19 0.06
C VAL A 206 4.57 1.20 -0.46
N GLY A 207 5.46 1.87 -1.19
CA GLY A 207 5.26 3.27 -1.61
C GLY A 207 6.05 4.26 -0.76
N LEU A 208 5.53 5.48 -0.57
CA LEU A 208 6.25 6.55 0.15
C LEU A 208 6.58 6.09 1.58
N SER A 209 7.87 6.10 1.93
CA SER A 209 8.34 5.67 3.24
C SER A 209 7.88 6.65 4.33
N THR A 210 7.79 6.16 5.57
CA THR A 210 7.48 6.98 6.76
C THR A 210 8.46 8.14 6.97
N GLU A 211 9.71 7.99 6.53
CA GLU A 211 10.70 9.08 6.53
C GLU A 211 10.31 10.23 5.59
N GLN A 212 9.76 9.92 4.42
CA GLN A 212 9.30 10.93 3.46
C GLN A 212 8.09 11.71 3.99
N LEU A 213 7.24 11.08 4.81
CA LEU A 213 6.12 11.72 5.49
C LEU A 213 6.58 12.71 6.58
N GLY A 214 7.58 12.34 7.38
CA GLY A 214 8.13 13.20 8.44
C GLY A 214 8.79 14.48 7.89
N HIS A 215 9.48 14.38 6.76
CA HIS A 215 10.03 15.55 6.06
C HIS A 215 8.94 16.44 5.47
N ALA A 216 7.83 15.86 4.98
CA ALA A 216 6.71 16.61 4.41
C ALA A 216 5.96 17.46 5.46
N ILE A 217 5.72 16.90 6.66
CA ILE A 217 5.02 17.62 7.74
C ILE A 217 5.83 18.84 8.21
N ASN A 218 7.15 18.70 8.33
CA ASN A 218 8.03 19.81 8.72
C ASN A 218 8.12 20.94 7.67
N ALA A 219 7.76 20.68 6.42
CA ALA A 219 7.68 21.71 5.39
C ALA A 219 6.43 22.59 5.54
N VAL A 220 5.31 22.03 6.03
CA VAL A 220 4.03 22.74 6.26
C VAL A 220 4.24 23.90 7.24
N SER A 221 4.89 23.63 8.38
CA SER A 221 5.04 24.60 9.47
C SER A 221 5.84 25.84 9.06
N LYS A 222 6.71 25.74 8.05
CA LYS A 222 7.47 26.86 7.49
C LYS A 222 6.68 27.69 6.49
N ILE A 223 5.72 27.08 5.79
CA ILE A 223 4.87 27.77 4.80
C ILE A 223 3.88 28.69 5.52
N SER A 224 3.31 28.28 6.65
CA SER A 224 2.34 29.09 7.42
C SER A 224 2.93 30.36 8.06
N ILE A 225 4.25 30.50 8.14
CA ILE A 225 4.94 31.68 8.71
C ILE A 225 5.17 32.78 7.65
N SER A 226 5.03 32.45 6.36
CA SER A 226 5.44 33.33 5.24
C SER A 226 4.25 33.94 4.48
N GLY A 227 3.02 33.83 5.01
CA GLY A 227 1.80 34.39 4.43
C GLY A 227 1.37 35.69 5.10
#